data_AF-A0A950RMF3-F1
#
_entry.id   AF-A0A950RMF3-F1
#
_cell.length_a   1.000
_cell.length_b   1.000
_cell.length_c   1.000
_cell.angle_alpha   90.00
_cell.angle_beta   90.00
_cell.angle_gamma   90.00
#
_symmetry.space_group_name_H-M   'P 1'
#
loop_
_entity.id
_entity.type
_entity.pdbx_description
1 polymer ?
#
loop_
_entity_poly.entity_id
_entity_poly.type
_entity_poly.pdbx_seq_one_letter_code
_entity_poly.pdbx_strand_id
1 'polypeptide(L)'
;EASRSRFQTRPELFTALFFTGLLIFLVTWRAARRRSPWMVPLLFVVWANFHAAVALGIVILGVTAACDLLQDRWSRRSWTLALVWLLSVAAVFVNPIGLSYWQALVPVGGSKFADIVEWTSPWNLPQFPTTLVIEQAVLLGLALAAWLANPGRRWAHLAWLLVLAGAFAEAVRFTWLLALTSLAVLAANAQASVLERFWEQVSRWRRGDEGARPVFPPLGLRRLVRWSLLTWLILGIFVRYSDLVPIHLGLPATLRQGGVCFLRRHPPAGHLLNDYENSSYLQWSFAGQPPLFIDLLNAYPDQVQVDYQDMVAATPRGRELLDQYPVDEIFLTVNRPGPSLAPLGDYLDRSPGWARAYAGFDGVIWVRRTPDQEPLWRHPELRTSKTFGQLELIGRLHD
;
A
#
# COMPACT_ATOMS: atom_id res chain seq x y z
N GLU A 1 7.76 -0.33 11.71
CA GLU A 1 6.33 -0.15 12.05
C GLU A 1 5.53 0.50 10.92
N ALA A 2 6.01 1.56 10.27
CA ALA A 2 5.27 2.21 9.17
C ALA A 2 5.01 1.35 7.92
N SER A 3 5.83 0.33 7.64
CA SER A 3 5.52 -0.61 6.55
C SER A 3 4.61 -1.76 6.98
N ARG A 4 4.20 -1.85 8.26
CA ARG A 4 3.42 -3.00 8.78
C ARG A 4 2.07 -3.13 8.09
N SER A 5 1.38 -2.02 7.84
CA SER A 5 0.10 -2.01 7.11
C SER A 5 0.22 -2.55 5.68
N ARG A 6 1.42 -2.52 5.09
CA ARG A 6 1.72 -3.03 3.74
C ARG A 6 1.83 -4.54 3.66
N PHE A 7 2.09 -5.18 4.80
CA PHE A 7 2.17 -6.64 4.90
C PHE A 7 0.85 -7.29 5.31
N GLN A 8 -0.24 -6.51 5.40
CA GLN A 8 -1.59 -7.05 5.41
C GLN A 8 -1.87 -7.76 4.07
N THR A 9 -2.84 -8.68 4.05
CA THR A 9 -3.27 -9.37 2.83
C THR A 9 -3.78 -8.37 1.79
N ARG A 10 -2.86 -7.88 0.94
CA ARG A 10 -3.10 -6.87 -0.09
C ARG A 10 -2.44 -7.31 -1.39
N PRO A 11 -3.00 -6.96 -2.57
CA PRO A 11 -2.35 -7.25 -3.85
C PRO A 11 -0.94 -6.64 -3.99
N GLU A 12 -0.64 -5.59 -3.22
CA GLU A 12 0.70 -4.95 -3.14
C GLU A 12 1.82 -5.94 -2.77
N LEU A 13 1.54 -7.01 -2.01
CA LEU A 13 2.52 -8.05 -1.68
C LEU A 13 3.12 -8.73 -2.93
N PHE A 14 2.33 -8.90 -3.98
CA PHE A 14 2.82 -9.44 -5.25
C PHE A 14 3.81 -8.49 -5.93
N THR A 15 3.66 -7.17 -5.74
CA THR A 15 4.67 -6.21 -6.20
C THR A 15 6.00 -6.42 -5.49
N ALA A 16 5.99 -6.69 -4.18
CA ALA A 16 7.23 -6.95 -3.45
C ALA A 16 7.96 -8.17 -4.02
N LEU A 17 7.22 -9.25 -4.31
CA LEU A 17 7.77 -10.46 -4.94
C LEU A 17 8.36 -10.17 -6.33
N PHE A 18 7.57 -9.60 -7.23
CA PHE A 18 7.97 -9.41 -8.63
C PHE A 18 9.06 -8.35 -8.78
N PHE A 19 9.00 -7.25 -8.02
CA PHE A 19 10.02 -6.22 -8.03
C PHE A 19 11.36 -6.75 -7.47
N THR A 20 11.33 -7.52 -6.37
CA THR A 20 12.54 -8.20 -5.86
C THR A 20 13.13 -9.15 -6.90
N GLY A 21 12.29 -9.96 -7.53
CA GLY A 21 12.70 -10.87 -8.60
C GLY A 21 13.36 -10.13 -9.78
N LEU A 22 12.78 -9.00 -10.19
CA LEU A 22 13.33 -8.12 -11.20
C LEU A 22 14.71 -7.56 -10.79
N LEU A 23 14.84 -7.01 -9.59
CA LEU A 23 16.13 -6.48 -9.10
C LEU A 23 17.21 -7.57 -9.04
N ILE A 24 16.88 -8.76 -8.51
CA ILE A 24 17.79 -9.91 -8.49
C ILE A 24 18.20 -10.28 -9.92
N PHE A 25 17.25 -10.36 -10.84
CA PHE A 25 17.53 -10.61 -12.24
C PHE A 25 18.50 -9.56 -12.80
N LEU A 26 18.22 -8.27 -12.65
CA LEU A 26 19.04 -7.19 -13.22
C LEU A 26 20.47 -7.18 -12.65
N VAL A 27 20.63 -7.41 -11.34
CA VAL A 27 21.95 -7.51 -10.68
C VAL A 27 22.74 -8.72 -11.18
N THR A 28 22.08 -9.88 -11.33
CA THR A 28 22.75 -11.15 -11.65
C THR A 28 22.90 -11.41 -13.15
N TRP A 29 22.05 -10.80 -13.98
CA TRP A 29 22.04 -10.91 -15.44
C TRP A 29 23.41 -10.63 -16.06
N ARG A 30 24.23 -9.80 -15.40
CA ARG A 30 25.60 -9.50 -15.84
C ARG A 30 26.64 -10.50 -15.38
N ALA A 31 26.51 -10.97 -14.14
CA ALA A 31 27.44 -11.95 -13.57
C ALA A 31 27.23 -13.35 -14.17
N ALA A 32 25.99 -13.71 -14.52
CA ALA A 32 25.64 -15.03 -15.01
C ALA A 32 25.63 -15.10 -16.54
N ARG A 33 26.62 -15.76 -17.13
CA ARG A 33 26.78 -15.95 -18.59
C ARG A 33 25.61 -16.69 -19.29
N ARG A 34 24.66 -17.28 -18.53
CA ARG A 34 23.61 -18.19 -19.04
C ARG A 34 22.17 -17.82 -18.66
N ARG A 35 21.92 -16.70 -17.98
CA ARG A 35 20.51 -16.31 -17.78
C ARG A 35 19.93 -15.89 -19.12
N SER A 36 18.65 -16.13 -19.32
CA SER A 36 17.87 -15.68 -20.48
C SER A 36 16.98 -14.51 -20.06
N PRO A 37 16.96 -13.37 -20.80
CA PRO A 37 16.19 -12.20 -20.42
C PRO A 37 14.75 -12.28 -20.94
N TRP A 38 14.46 -13.28 -21.78
CA TRP A 38 13.20 -13.44 -22.50
C TRP A 38 12.04 -13.90 -21.62
N MET A 39 12.31 -14.28 -20.36
CA MET A 39 11.27 -14.53 -19.36
C MET A 39 10.80 -13.25 -18.64
N VAL A 40 11.53 -12.14 -18.78
CA VAL A 40 11.15 -10.87 -18.14
C VAL A 40 9.81 -10.36 -18.65
N PRO A 41 9.47 -10.37 -19.95
CA PRO A 41 8.14 -9.95 -20.39
C PRO A 41 7.01 -10.79 -19.76
N LEU A 42 7.22 -12.09 -19.55
CA LEU A 42 6.23 -12.95 -18.87
C LEU A 42 6.01 -12.52 -17.41
N LEU A 43 7.08 -12.10 -16.70
CA LEU A 43 6.96 -11.51 -15.37
C LEU A 43 6.01 -10.30 -15.39
N PHE A 44 6.11 -9.45 -16.42
CA PHE A 44 5.25 -8.27 -16.58
C PHE A 44 3.80 -8.61 -16.96
N VAL A 45 3.57 -9.64 -17.78
CA VAL A 45 2.21 -10.18 -18.02
C VAL A 45 1.56 -10.57 -16.70
N VAL A 46 2.26 -11.39 -15.90
CA VAL A 46 1.73 -11.86 -14.63
C VAL A 46 1.50 -10.67 -13.69
N TRP A 47 2.51 -9.82 -13.50
CA TRP A 47 2.43 -8.71 -12.55
C TRP A 47 1.33 -7.69 -12.88
N ALA A 48 1.11 -7.35 -14.16
CA ALA A 48 0.05 -6.43 -14.56
C ALA A 48 -1.36 -6.88 -14.17
N ASN A 49 -1.56 -8.20 -14.01
CA ASN A 49 -2.83 -8.81 -13.57
C ASN A 49 -2.98 -8.86 -12.04
N PHE A 50 -1.91 -8.59 -11.27
CA PHE A 50 -1.96 -8.60 -9.80
C PHE A 50 -1.96 -7.20 -9.19
N HIS A 51 -1.17 -6.26 -9.71
CA HIS A 51 -1.03 -4.95 -9.06
C HIS A 51 -0.52 -3.84 -9.99
N ALA A 52 -1.08 -2.63 -9.87
CA ALA A 52 -0.77 -1.47 -10.72
C ALA A 52 0.66 -0.94 -10.58
N ALA A 53 1.37 -1.27 -9.49
CA ALA A 53 2.78 -0.89 -9.33
C ALA A 53 3.75 -1.60 -10.30
N VAL A 54 3.24 -2.43 -11.23
CA VAL A 54 3.97 -2.90 -12.42
C VAL A 54 4.65 -1.75 -13.18
N ALA A 55 4.06 -0.54 -13.15
CA ALA A 55 4.63 0.67 -13.69
C ALA A 55 6.05 0.95 -13.16
N LEU A 56 6.31 0.76 -11.87
CA LEU A 56 7.66 0.93 -11.30
C LEU A 56 8.66 -0.08 -11.85
N GLY A 57 8.23 -1.31 -12.10
CA GLY A 57 9.06 -2.32 -12.75
C GLY A 57 9.48 -1.89 -14.16
N ILE A 58 8.54 -1.33 -14.92
CA ILE A 58 8.79 -0.80 -16.28
C ILE A 58 9.78 0.37 -16.22
N VAL A 59 9.60 1.31 -15.27
CA VAL A 59 10.54 2.42 -15.08
C VAL A 59 11.93 1.89 -14.75
N ILE A 60 12.04 0.97 -13.79
CA ILE A 60 13.34 0.43 -13.35
C ILE A 60 14.06 -0.34 -14.46
N LEU A 61 13.35 -1.20 -15.20
CA LEU A 61 13.90 -1.90 -16.34
C LEU A 61 14.30 -0.92 -17.46
N GLY A 62 13.51 0.12 -17.70
CA GLY A 62 13.76 1.15 -18.71
C GLY A 62 15.00 1.98 -18.40
N VAL A 63 15.13 2.51 -17.18
CA VAL A 63 16.33 3.26 -16.78
C VAL A 63 17.57 2.37 -16.78
N THR A 64 17.44 1.07 -16.44
CA THR A 64 18.56 0.13 -16.62
C THR A 64 18.96 -0.01 -18.08
N ALA A 65 18.00 -0.24 -18.98
CA ALA A 65 18.26 -0.39 -20.41
C ALA A 65 18.93 0.88 -20.99
N ALA A 66 18.44 2.06 -20.62
CA ALA A 66 19.02 3.34 -21.04
C ALA A 66 20.46 3.53 -20.53
N CYS A 67 20.67 3.31 -19.22
CA CYS A 67 22.01 3.40 -18.64
C CYS A 67 22.98 2.38 -19.24
N ASP A 68 22.55 1.14 -19.47
CA ASP A 68 23.37 0.08 -20.06
C ASP A 68 23.69 0.37 -21.54
N LEU A 69 22.75 0.93 -22.31
CA LEU A 69 23.02 1.36 -23.69
C LEU A 69 24.14 2.40 -23.74
N LEU A 70 24.08 3.41 -22.88
CA LEU A 70 25.11 4.46 -22.82
C LEU A 70 26.44 3.92 -22.27
N GLN A 71 26.40 3.21 -21.15
CA GLN A 71 27.60 2.78 -20.43
C GLN A 71 28.33 1.63 -21.15
N ASP A 72 27.61 0.70 -21.78
CA ASP A 72 28.20 -0.40 -22.56
C ASP A 72 28.33 -0.07 -24.05
N ARG A 73 28.26 1.21 -24.43
CA ARG A 73 28.46 1.70 -25.80
C ARG A 73 27.63 0.93 -26.83
N TRP A 74 26.32 0.82 -26.59
CA TRP A 74 25.36 0.19 -27.50
C TRP A 74 25.69 -1.26 -27.87
N SER A 75 26.29 -2.01 -26.94
CA SER A 75 26.54 -3.45 -27.12
C SER A 75 25.28 -4.25 -27.47
N ARG A 76 25.44 -5.42 -28.11
CA ARG A 76 24.34 -6.35 -28.38
C ARG A 76 23.52 -6.68 -27.13
N ARG A 77 24.18 -6.76 -25.97
CA ARG A 77 23.55 -7.06 -24.69
C ARG A 77 22.64 -5.92 -24.20
N SER A 78 23.08 -4.66 -24.32
CA SER A 78 22.26 -3.52 -23.93
C SER A 78 21.09 -3.31 -24.88
N TRP A 79 21.28 -3.55 -26.18
CA TRP A 79 20.16 -3.64 -27.13
C TRP A 79 19.18 -4.76 -26.81
N THR A 80 19.68 -5.93 -26.38
CA THR A 80 18.81 -7.03 -25.95
C THR A 80 17.95 -6.60 -24.76
N LEU A 81 18.53 -5.89 -23.79
CA LEU A 81 17.78 -5.41 -22.62
C LEU A 81 16.77 -4.31 -23.00
N ALA A 82 17.10 -3.43 -23.95
CA ALA A 82 16.19 -2.43 -24.48
C ALA A 82 14.99 -3.06 -25.22
N LEU A 83 15.24 -4.11 -26.01
CA LEU A 83 14.16 -4.88 -26.65
C LEU A 83 13.30 -5.60 -25.61
N VAL A 84 13.91 -6.21 -24.59
CA VAL A 84 13.19 -6.84 -23.48
C VAL A 84 12.33 -5.83 -22.73
N TRP A 85 12.80 -4.60 -22.55
CA TRP A 85 12.01 -3.51 -21.99
C TRP A 85 10.80 -3.17 -22.87
N LEU A 86 10.98 -2.99 -24.19
CA LEU A 86 9.87 -2.74 -25.12
C LEU A 86 8.82 -3.86 -25.10
N LEU A 87 9.27 -5.11 -25.10
CA LEU A 87 8.39 -6.27 -24.98
C LEU A 87 7.69 -6.32 -23.62
N SER A 88 8.34 -5.87 -22.55
CA SER A 88 7.74 -5.79 -21.21
C SER A 88 6.68 -4.69 -21.13
N VAL A 89 6.88 -3.55 -21.80
CA VAL A 89 5.86 -2.51 -21.95
C VAL A 89 4.63 -3.06 -22.68
N ALA A 90 4.84 -3.77 -23.79
CA ALA A 90 3.75 -4.44 -24.51
C ALA A 90 3.05 -5.51 -23.66
N ALA A 91 3.82 -6.26 -22.86
CA ALA A 91 3.32 -7.32 -21.99
C ALA A 91 2.35 -6.81 -20.91
N VAL A 92 2.47 -5.56 -20.46
CA VAL A 92 1.52 -4.97 -19.49
C VAL A 92 0.09 -5.00 -20.03
N PHE A 93 -0.11 -4.87 -21.35
CA PHE A 93 -1.44 -4.90 -21.98
C PHE A 93 -2.01 -6.31 -22.16
N VAL A 94 -1.28 -7.36 -21.79
CA VAL A 94 -1.80 -8.74 -21.78
C VAL A 94 -2.54 -8.98 -20.46
N ASN A 95 -3.71 -8.36 -20.35
CA ASN A 95 -4.62 -8.45 -19.22
C ASN A 95 -6.07 -8.29 -19.72
N PRO A 96 -7.12 -8.64 -18.94
CA PRO A 96 -8.52 -8.55 -19.38
C PRO A 96 -8.99 -7.17 -19.85
N ILE A 97 -8.34 -6.10 -19.40
CA ILE A 97 -8.66 -4.70 -19.73
C ILE A 97 -7.93 -4.25 -21.02
N GLY A 98 -6.87 -4.97 -21.43
CA GLY A 98 -6.14 -4.72 -22.66
C GLY A 98 -5.52 -3.32 -22.70
N LEU A 99 -5.67 -2.63 -23.84
CA LEU A 99 -5.15 -1.27 -24.04
C LEU A 99 -5.77 -0.23 -23.10
N SER A 100 -6.98 -0.46 -22.58
CA SER A 100 -7.64 0.46 -21.65
C SER A 100 -7.00 0.47 -20.26
N TYR A 101 -5.97 -0.35 -20.01
CA TYR A 101 -5.27 -0.42 -18.72
C TYR A 101 -4.74 0.94 -18.24
N TRP A 102 -4.38 1.86 -19.15
CA TRP A 102 -3.92 3.20 -18.77
C TRP A 102 -4.98 3.98 -17.98
N GLN A 103 -6.27 3.69 -18.19
CA GLN A 103 -7.35 4.34 -17.46
C GLN A 103 -7.30 4.01 -15.97
N ALA A 104 -6.78 2.84 -15.58
CA ALA A 104 -6.59 2.49 -14.18
C ALA A 104 -5.54 3.36 -13.47
N LEU A 105 -4.68 4.06 -14.23
CA LEU A 105 -3.69 5.00 -13.70
C LEU A 105 -4.20 6.44 -13.62
N VAL A 106 -5.40 6.74 -14.15
CA VAL A 106 -5.96 8.10 -14.13
C VAL A 106 -6.45 8.50 -12.73
N PRO A 107 -7.24 7.67 -12.00
CA PRO A 107 -7.71 8.05 -10.66
C PRO A 107 -6.58 8.33 -9.68
N VAL A 108 -5.45 7.64 -9.86
CA VAL A 108 -4.23 7.73 -9.05
C VAL A 108 -3.65 9.15 -8.94
N GLY A 109 -3.90 10.02 -9.92
CA GLY A 109 -3.50 11.43 -9.90
C GLY A 109 -4.56 12.40 -9.34
N GLY A 110 -5.72 11.90 -8.91
CA GLY A 110 -6.83 12.70 -8.41
C GLY A 110 -6.59 13.29 -7.03
N SER A 111 -7.36 14.33 -6.68
CA SER A 111 -7.26 15.04 -5.39
C SER A 111 -7.46 14.13 -4.19
N LYS A 112 -8.24 13.05 -4.34
CA LYS A 112 -8.50 12.08 -3.28
C LYS A 112 -7.26 11.32 -2.83
N PHE A 113 -6.39 10.95 -3.74
CA PHE A 113 -5.15 10.28 -3.35
C PHE A 113 -4.25 11.22 -2.54
N ALA A 114 -4.31 12.54 -2.75
CA ALA A 114 -3.54 13.48 -1.94
C ALA A 114 -3.92 13.47 -0.44
N ASP A 115 -5.19 13.17 -0.13
CA ASP A 115 -5.70 13.09 1.25
C ASP A 115 -5.36 11.75 1.95
N ILE A 116 -4.98 10.73 1.18
CA ILE A 116 -4.57 9.44 1.73
C ILE A 116 -3.13 9.56 2.23
N VAL A 117 -2.93 9.40 3.55
CA VAL A 117 -1.61 9.49 4.22
C VAL A 117 -0.51 8.74 3.46
N GLU A 118 -0.84 7.57 2.92
CA GLU A 118 0.06 6.71 2.15
C GLU A 118 0.67 7.37 0.89
N TRP A 119 -0.06 8.30 0.31
CA TRP A 119 0.24 8.98 -0.94
C TRP A 119 0.80 10.38 -0.73
N THR A 120 0.72 10.86 0.52
CA THR A 120 1.32 12.12 0.93
C THR A 120 2.82 11.99 1.08
N SER A 121 3.53 13.07 0.78
CA SER A 121 4.96 13.20 1.02
C SER A 121 5.29 13.06 2.52
N PRO A 122 6.38 12.35 2.89
CA PRO A 122 6.86 12.32 4.27
C PRO A 122 7.15 13.73 4.84
N TRP A 123 7.47 14.69 3.98
CA TRP A 123 7.79 16.07 4.39
C TRP A 123 6.55 16.89 4.78
N ASN A 124 5.37 16.46 4.33
CA ASN A 124 4.09 17.11 4.59
C ASN A 124 3.30 16.41 5.72
N LEU A 125 3.90 15.42 6.37
CA LEU A 125 3.27 14.62 7.43
C LEU A 125 4.03 14.84 8.76
N PRO A 126 3.59 15.77 9.62
CA PRO A 126 4.24 16.03 10.91
C PRO A 126 4.36 14.80 11.81
N GLN A 127 3.41 13.87 11.70
CA GLN A 127 3.36 12.60 12.44
C GLN A 127 4.24 11.50 11.82
N PHE A 128 4.88 11.73 10.67
CA PHE A 128 5.72 10.72 10.04
C PHE A 128 6.99 10.49 10.88
N PRO A 129 7.30 9.24 11.28
CA PRO A 129 8.40 9.00 12.21
C PRO A 129 9.76 9.41 11.62
N THR A 130 10.43 10.37 12.26
CA THR A 130 11.77 10.84 11.88
C THR A 130 12.79 9.69 11.85
N THR A 131 12.62 8.68 12.71
CA THR A 131 13.45 7.47 12.73
C THR A 131 13.45 6.74 11.40
N LEU A 132 12.30 6.64 10.72
CA LEU A 132 12.21 5.98 9.43
C LEU A 132 12.91 6.78 8.33
N VAL A 133 12.80 8.11 8.36
CA VAL A 133 13.53 8.98 7.42
C VAL A 133 15.04 8.78 7.59
N ILE A 134 15.52 8.73 8.84
CA ILE A 134 16.92 8.46 9.17
C ILE A 134 17.33 7.06 8.68
N GLU A 135 16.53 6.03 8.93
CA GLU A 135 16.79 4.67 8.45
C GLU A 135 16.91 4.61 6.91
N GLN A 136 16.00 5.27 6.18
CA GLN A 136 16.08 5.35 4.72
C GLN A 136 17.32 6.12 4.26
N ALA A 137 17.63 7.26 4.90
CA ALA A 137 18.80 8.05 4.57
C ALA A 137 20.11 7.28 4.81
N VAL A 138 20.19 6.51 5.90
CA VAL A 138 21.34 5.64 6.20
C VAL A 138 21.46 4.53 5.15
N LEU A 139 20.37 3.82 4.84
CA LEU A 139 20.40 2.76 3.82
C LEU A 139 20.79 3.29 2.43
N LEU A 140 20.20 4.41 2.02
CA LEU A 140 20.52 5.09 0.77
C LEU A 140 21.99 5.53 0.76
N GLY A 141 22.47 6.15 1.84
CA GLY A 141 23.86 6.58 2.00
C GLY A 141 24.85 5.41 1.92
N LEU A 142 24.55 4.29 2.56
CA LEU A 142 25.36 3.06 2.47
C LEU A 142 25.38 2.49 1.05
N ALA A 143 24.23 2.45 0.36
CA ALA A 143 24.14 1.99 -1.01
C ALA A 143 24.93 2.90 -1.97
N LEU A 144 24.84 4.23 -1.80
CA LEU A 144 25.61 5.22 -2.56
C LEU A 144 27.12 5.09 -2.28
N ALA A 145 27.52 4.93 -1.02
CA ALA A 145 28.92 4.74 -0.65
C ALA A 145 29.50 3.46 -1.29
N ALA A 146 28.77 2.35 -1.21
CA ALA A 146 29.17 1.09 -1.86
C ALA A 146 29.27 1.24 -3.38
N TRP A 147 28.33 1.96 -4.00
CA TRP A 147 28.37 2.27 -5.43
C TRP A 147 29.57 3.14 -5.80
N LEU A 148 29.85 4.21 -5.06
CA LEU A 148 31.01 5.09 -5.28
C LEU A 148 32.32 4.33 -5.16
N ALA A 149 32.43 3.45 -4.17
CA ALA A 149 33.61 2.63 -3.91
C ALA A 149 33.83 1.51 -4.94
N ASN A 150 32.83 1.18 -5.77
CA ASN A 150 32.94 0.16 -6.81
C ASN A 150 33.51 0.76 -8.13
N PRO A 151 34.71 0.39 -8.59
CA PRO A 151 35.25 0.87 -9.87
C PRO A 151 34.46 0.36 -11.08
N GLY A 152 33.80 -0.80 -10.95
CA GLY A 152 32.92 -1.39 -11.95
C GLY A 152 31.47 -0.95 -11.80
N ARG A 153 31.21 0.16 -11.10
CA ARG A 153 29.86 0.66 -10.80
C ARG A 153 29.03 0.86 -12.06
N ARG A 154 27.75 0.53 -11.96
CA ARG A 154 26.78 0.67 -13.06
C ARG A 154 25.96 1.93 -12.86
N TRP A 155 25.81 2.73 -13.91
CA TRP A 155 24.98 3.94 -13.86
C TRP A 155 23.51 3.60 -13.54
N ALA A 156 23.05 2.43 -13.97
CA ALA A 156 21.73 1.90 -13.64
C ALA A 156 21.48 1.84 -12.12
N HIS A 157 22.46 1.47 -11.31
CA HIS A 157 22.30 1.41 -9.85
C HIS A 157 22.03 2.80 -9.25
N LEU A 158 22.73 3.83 -9.72
CA LEU A 158 22.47 5.21 -9.30
C LEU A 158 21.08 5.66 -9.78
N ALA A 159 20.72 5.35 -11.03
CA ALA A 159 19.39 5.66 -11.55
C ALA A 159 18.27 5.02 -10.72
N TRP A 160 18.42 3.78 -10.27
CA TRP A 160 17.46 3.13 -9.38
C TRP A 160 17.31 3.88 -8.05
N LEU A 161 18.44 4.22 -7.41
CA LEU A 161 18.43 4.97 -6.16
C LEU A 161 17.75 6.33 -6.33
N LEU A 162 18.03 7.05 -7.41
CA LEU A 162 17.42 8.35 -7.68
C LEU A 162 15.91 8.24 -7.95
N VAL A 163 15.48 7.27 -8.77
CA VAL A 163 14.05 7.03 -9.05
C VAL A 163 13.29 6.71 -7.78
N LEU A 164 13.80 5.79 -6.94
CA LEU A 164 13.09 5.39 -5.73
C LEU A 164 13.21 6.42 -4.59
N ALA A 165 14.30 7.18 -4.52
CA ALA A 165 14.42 8.29 -3.58
C ALA A 165 13.45 9.41 -3.95
N GLY A 166 13.32 9.74 -5.25
CA GLY A 166 12.32 10.68 -5.74
C GLY A 166 10.90 10.19 -5.46
N ALA A 167 10.60 8.92 -5.76
CA ALA A 167 9.29 8.35 -5.45
C ALA A 167 8.98 8.43 -3.94
N PHE A 168 9.92 8.07 -3.07
CA PHE A 168 9.78 8.19 -1.61
C PHE A 168 9.55 9.65 -1.16
N ALA A 169 10.25 10.61 -1.75
CA ALA A 169 10.07 12.03 -1.44
C ALA A 169 8.65 12.52 -1.81
N GLU A 170 8.05 11.95 -2.86
CA GLU A 170 6.68 12.25 -3.27
C GLU A 170 5.64 11.54 -2.39
N ALA A 171 5.86 10.27 -2.02
CA ALA A 171 4.90 9.50 -1.25
C ALA A 171 5.51 8.46 -0.31
N VAL A 172 5.03 8.42 0.94
CA VAL A 172 5.52 7.48 1.97
C VAL A 172 5.33 6.01 1.61
N ARG A 173 4.36 5.66 0.76
CA ARG A 173 4.16 4.28 0.28
C ARG A 173 5.39 3.66 -0.39
N PHE A 174 6.30 4.46 -0.95
CA PHE A 174 7.51 3.96 -1.60
C PHE A 174 8.66 3.66 -0.62
N THR A 175 8.48 3.88 0.70
CA THR A 175 9.49 3.62 1.74
C THR A 175 10.12 2.24 1.62
N TRP A 176 9.30 1.20 1.47
CA TRP A 176 9.77 -0.19 1.45
C TRP A 176 10.49 -0.54 0.14
N LEU A 177 10.08 0.07 -0.98
CA LEU A 177 10.73 -0.09 -2.28
C LEU A 177 12.10 0.62 -2.33
N LEU A 178 12.23 1.79 -1.70
CA LEU A 178 13.51 2.46 -1.52
C LEU A 178 14.47 1.61 -0.69
N ALA A 179 14.00 1.06 0.44
CA ALA A 179 14.81 0.18 1.27
C ALA A 179 15.28 -1.06 0.50
N LEU A 180 14.36 -1.74 -0.19
CA LEU A 180 14.66 -2.93 -0.99
C LEU A 180 15.65 -2.63 -2.13
N THR A 181 15.46 -1.51 -2.83
CA THR A 181 16.38 -1.08 -3.90
C THR A 181 17.75 -0.73 -3.36
N SER A 182 17.81 -0.02 -2.22
CA SER A 182 19.08 0.32 -1.54
C SER A 182 19.83 -0.93 -1.14
N LEU A 183 19.15 -1.94 -0.59
CA LEU A 183 19.75 -3.23 -0.26
C LEU A 183 20.24 -3.98 -1.50
N ALA A 184 19.48 -3.99 -2.59
CA ALA A 184 19.91 -4.63 -3.84
C ALA A 184 21.16 -3.96 -4.43
N VAL A 185 21.21 -2.63 -4.43
CA VAL A 185 22.39 -1.86 -4.87
C VAL A 185 23.57 -2.10 -3.93
N LEU A 186 23.36 -2.07 -2.62
CA LEU A 186 24.39 -2.38 -1.65
C LEU A 186 24.97 -3.78 -1.90
N ALA A 187 24.13 -4.81 -2.05
CA ALA A 187 24.55 -6.17 -2.33
C ALA A 187 25.30 -6.30 -3.67
N ALA A 188 24.84 -5.59 -4.71
CA ALA A 188 25.47 -5.62 -6.04
C ALA A 188 26.86 -4.97 -6.07
N ASN A 189 27.12 -4.00 -5.18
CA ASN A 189 28.37 -3.23 -5.15
C ASN A 189 29.28 -3.58 -3.95
N ALA A 190 28.80 -4.34 -2.97
CA ALA A 190 29.57 -4.87 -1.85
C ALA A 190 30.46 -6.05 -2.26
N GLN A 191 31.31 -5.85 -3.29
CA GLN A 191 32.29 -6.85 -3.70
C GLN A 191 33.37 -7.04 -2.62
N ALA A 192 33.98 -8.24 -2.59
CA ALA A 192 35.08 -8.54 -1.67
C ALA A 192 36.20 -7.50 -1.76
N SER A 193 36.49 -6.99 -2.97
CA SER A 193 37.50 -5.95 -3.22
C SER A 193 37.16 -4.57 -2.62
N VAL A 194 35.89 -4.27 -2.36
CA VAL A 194 35.48 -3.03 -1.67
C VAL A 194 35.66 -3.19 -0.17
N LEU A 195 35.27 -4.36 0.38
CA LEU A 195 35.57 -4.71 1.77
C LEU A 195 37.08 -4.74 2.00
N GLU A 196 37.85 -5.26 1.05
CA GLU A 196 39.30 -5.36 1.14
C GLU A 196 39.96 -3.97 1.17
N ARG A 197 39.53 -3.06 0.29
CA ARG A 197 39.97 -1.65 0.30
C ARG A 197 39.59 -0.90 1.57
N PHE A 198 38.38 -1.12 2.09
CA PHE A 198 37.96 -0.56 3.38
C PHE A 198 38.88 -1.05 4.51
N TRP A 199 39.14 -2.35 4.58
CA TRP A 199 40.04 -2.93 5.59
C TRP A 199 41.49 -2.49 5.42
N GLU A 200 41.96 -2.30 4.19
CA GLU A 200 43.26 -1.68 3.90
C GLU A 200 43.33 -0.27 4.50
N GLN A 201 42.34 0.58 4.22
CA GLN A 201 42.29 1.95 4.74
C GLN A 201 42.22 2.01 6.28
N VAL A 202 41.38 1.18 6.90
CA VAL A 202 41.29 1.06 8.36
C VAL A 202 42.62 0.59 8.94
N SER A 203 43.27 -0.38 8.30
CA SER A 203 44.57 -0.90 8.76
C SER A 203 45.71 0.11 8.63
N ARG A 204 45.65 0.99 7.61
CA ARG A 204 46.56 2.13 7.42
C ARG A 204 46.34 3.20 8.49
N TRP A 205 45.08 3.57 8.74
CA TRP A 205 44.73 4.56 9.77
C TRP A 205 45.15 4.10 11.16
N ARG A 206 45.02 2.81 11.46
CA ARG A 206 45.33 2.24 12.78
C ARG A 206 46.83 2.00 13.00
N ARG A 207 47.63 1.80 11.94
CA ARG A 207 49.07 1.47 12.05
C ARG A 207 50.02 2.57 11.59
N GLY A 208 49.51 3.62 10.94
CA GLY A 208 50.32 4.77 10.51
C GLY A 208 51.42 4.46 9.49
N ASP A 209 51.43 3.25 8.92
CA ASP A 209 52.57 2.69 8.21
C ASP A 209 52.17 2.30 6.77
N GLU A 210 52.87 2.86 5.78
CA GLU A 210 52.51 2.77 4.36
C GLU A 210 52.72 1.36 3.78
N GLY A 211 53.49 0.50 4.46
CA GLY A 211 53.84 -0.86 4.03
C GLY A 211 53.02 -2.00 4.67
N ALA A 212 52.06 -1.71 5.57
CA ALA A 212 51.37 -2.75 6.31
C ALA A 212 50.40 -3.58 5.43
N ARG A 213 50.67 -4.88 5.29
CA ARG A 213 49.74 -5.80 4.61
C ARG A 213 48.37 -5.81 5.33
N PRO A 214 47.25 -5.74 4.60
CA PRO A 214 45.92 -5.80 5.19
C PRO A 214 45.73 -7.13 5.91
N VAL A 215 45.45 -7.06 7.22
CA VAL A 215 45.09 -8.25 8.00
C VAL A 215 43.58 -8.40 7.88
N PHE A 216 43.19 -9.34 7.02
CA PHE A 216 41.79 -9.69 6.88
C PHE A 216 41.30 -10.52 8.07
N PRO A 217 40.07 -10.30 8.57
CA PRO A 217 39.49 -11.22 9.53
C PRO A 217 39.47 -12.63 8.90
N PRO A 218 39.86 -13.67 9.66
CA PRO A 218 40.00 -15.02 9.13
C PRO A 218 38.68 -15.51 8.54
N LEU A 219 38.75 -16.40 7.53
CA LEU A 219 37.58 -16.89 6.81
C LEU A 219 36.52 -17.49 7.75
N GLY A 220 36.96 -18.15 8.83
CA GLY A 220 36.10 -18.67 9.89
C GLY A 220 35.29 -17.57 10.58
N LEU A 221 35.90 -16.44 10.95
CA LEU A 221 35.22 -15.31 11.57
C LEU A 221 34.24 -14.64 10.60
N ARG A 222 34.60 -14.49 9.31
CA ARG A 222 33.69 -13.96 8.29
C ARG A 222 32.45 -14.83 8.09
N ARG A 223 32.63 -16.15 8.07
CA ARG A 223 31.53 -17.13 8.00
C ARG A 223 30.68 -17.05 9.26
N LEU A 224 31.31 -17.03 10.44
CA LEU A 224 30.61 -16.90 11.72
C LEU A 224 29.74 -15.64 11.73
N VAL A 225 30.28 -14.47 11.38
CA VAL A 225 29.50 -13.22 11.33
C VAL A 225 28.33 -13.31 10.36
N ARG A 226 28.53 -13.87 9.16
CA ARG A 226 27.43 -14.05 8.18
C ARG A 226 26.34 -14.98 8.69
N TRP A 227 26.72 -16.12 9.26
CA TRP A 227 25.78 -17.07 9.84
C TRP A 227 25.09 -16.48 11.08
N SER A 228 25.80 -15.77 11.95
CA SER A 228 25.22 -15.08 13.10
C SER A 228 24.24 -13.99 12.68
N LEU A 229 24.56 -13.21 11.63
CA LEU A 229 23.63 -12.22 11.05
C LEU A 229 22.39 -12.88 10.45
N LEU A 230 22.57 -13.97 9.69
CA LEU A 230 21.45 -14.72 9.11
C LEU A 230 20.58 -15.34 10.19
N THR A 231 21.18 -15.97 11.20
CA THR A 231 20.49 -16.54 12.35
C THR A 231 19.79 -15.45 13.15
N TRP A 232 20.41 -14.28 13.36
CA TRP A 232 19.78 -13.14 14.01
C TRP A 232 18.59 -12.61 13.19
N LEU A 233 18.70 -12.55 11.86
CA LEU A 233 17.60 -12.15 10.98
C LEU A 233 16.44 -13.15 11.06
N ILE A 234 16.75 -14.45 10.99
CA ILE A 234 15.76 -15.55 11.11
C ILE A 234 15.10 -15.50 12.49
N LEU A 235 15.88 -15.40 13.57
CA LEU A 235 15.36 -15.26 14.92
C LEU A 235 14.53 -13.99 15.08
N GLY A 236 14.93 -12.87 14.47
CA GLY A 236 14.14 -11.64 14.45
C GLY A 236 12.78 -11.83 13.78
N ILE A 237 12.73 -12.60 12.68
CA ILE A 237 11.47 -12.99 12.03
C ILE A 237 10.64 -13.88 12.95
N PHE A 238 11.25 -14.87 13.62
CA PHE A 238 10.55 -15.78 14.55
C PHE A 238 10.04 -15.07 15.81
N VAL A 239 10.84 -14.20 16.43
CA VAL A 239 10.45 -13.42 17.62
C VAL A 239 9.33 -12.46 17.28
N ARG A 240 9.35 -11.87 16.08
CA ARG A 240 8.28 -10.99 15.58
C ARG A 240 7.23 -11.75 14.79
N TYR A 241 7.22 -13.09 14.82
CA TYR A 241 6.27 -13.87 14.04
C TYR A 241 4.84 -13.59 14.47
N SER A 242 4.60 -13.42 15.78
CA SER A 242 3.30 -12.98 16.31
C SER A 242 2.88 -11.59 15.83
N ASP A 243 3.82 -10.72 15.48
CA ASP A 243 3.53 -9.40 14.88
C ASP A 243 3.23 -9.48 13.38
N LEU A 244 3.73 -10.54 12.71
CA LEU A 244 3.65 -10.80 11.28
C LEU A 244 2.44 -11.69 10.91
N VAL A 245 2.04 -12.60 11.79
CA VAL A 245 0.78 -13.34 11.64
C VAL A 245 -0.35 -12.39 12.00
N PRO A 246 -1.30 -12.12 11.11
CA PRO A 246 -2.53 -11.45 11.48
C PRO A 246 -3.34 -12.42 12.35
N ILE A 247 -3.04 -12.47 13.66
CA ILE A 247 -3.73 -13.37 14.61
C ILE A 247 -5.20 -13.01 14.76
N HIS A 248 -5.62 -11.84 14.26
CA HIS A 248 -7.02 -11.57 14.02
C HIS A 248 -7.15 -11.10 12.57
N LEU A 249 -7.97 -11.80 11.77
CA LEU A 249 -8.84 -11.08 10.83
C LEU A 249 -9.50 -10.02 11.70
N GLY A 250 -8.94 -8.81 11.69
CA GLY A 250 -9.35 -7.67 12.50
C GLY A 250 -10.70 -7.15 12.04
N LEU A 251 -11.68 -8.06 11.93
CA LEU A 251 -13.07 -7.74 12.01
C LEU A 251 -13.27 -7.33 13.46
N PRO A 252 -13.55 -6.05 13.74
CA PRO A 252 -14.00 -5.65 15.06
C PRO A 252 -15.06 -6.67 15.49
N ALA A 253 -14.84 -7.31 16.64
CA ALA A 253 -15.80 -8.29 17.17
C ALA A 253 -17.21 -7.67 17.28
N THR A 254 -17.26 -6.34 17.37
CA THR A 254 -18.42 -5.47 17.40
C THR A 254 -19.14 -5.35 16.05
N LEU A 255 -18.44 -5.27 14.91
CA LEU A 255 -19.08 -5.20 13.58
C LEU A 255 -19.80 -6.50 13.19
N ARG A 256 -19.41 -7.65 13.77
CA ARG A 256 -20.13 -8.93 13.60
C ARG A 256 -21.49 -8.96 14.30
N GLN A 257 -21.88 -7.93 15.05
CA GLN A 257 -22.91 -8.07 16.08
C GLN A 257 -24.02 -7.02 15.99
N GLY A 258 -24.92 -7.20 15.03
CA GLY A 258 -26.21 -6.51 15.08
C GLY A 258 -26.75 -6.05 13.73
N GLY A 259 -26.34 -4.87 13.30
CA GLY A 259 -26.80 -4.18 12.10
C GLY A 259 -26.59 -5.00 10.83
N VAL A 260 -25.44 -5.66 10.68
CA VAL A 260 -25.22 -6.58 9.54
C VAL A 260 -26.16 -7.79 9.60
N CYS A 261 -26.43 -8.35 10.78
CA CYS A 261 -27.39 -9.44 10.94
C CYS A 261 -28.83 -8.98 10.71
N PHE A 262 -29.15 -7.73 11.04
CA PHE A 262 -30.42 -7.10 10.71
C PHE A 262 -30.59 -6.99 9.19
N LEU A 263 -29.61 -6.40 8.49
CA LEU A 263 -29.64 -6.24 7.03
C LEU A 263 -29.62 -7.58 6.28
N ARG A 264 -29.04 -8.64 6.84
CA ARG A 264 -29.13 -9.98 6.25
C ARG A 264 -30.52 -10.62 6.40
N ARG A 265 -31.23 -10.32 7.48
CA ARG A 265 -32.61 -10.80 7.73
C ARG A 265 -33.65 -9.95 7.00
N HIS A 266 -33.33 -8.66 6.83
CA HIS A 266 -34.13 -7.67 6.12
C HIS A 266 -33.26 -7.02 5.04
N PRO A 267 -32.97 -7.74 3.93
CA PRO A 267 -32.21 -7.17 2.83
C PRO A 267 -32.85 -5.87 2.34
N PRO A 268 -32.06 -4.80 2.15
CA PRO A 268 -32.59 -3.55 1.65
C PRO A 268 -33.33 -3.74 0.32
N ALA A 269 -34.56 -3.25 0.25
CA ALA A 269 -35.36 -3.32 -0.97
C ALA A 269 -34.93 -2.27 -2.01
N GLY A 270 -34.17 -1.25 -1.58
CA GLY A 270 -33.74 -0.11 -2.39
C GLY A 270 -32.29 0.29 -2.15
N HIS A 271 -31.98 1.58 -2.30
CA HIS A 271 -30.59 2.05 -2.22
C HIS A 271 -30.13 2.25 -0.77
N LEU A 272 -29.03 1.58 -0.42
CA LEU A 272 -28.38 1.66 0.88
C LEU A 272 -27.22 2.68 0.85
N LEU A 273 -27.34 3.75 1.63
CA LEU A 273 -26.22 4.62 1.97
C LEU A 273 -25.48 4.03 3.17
N ASN A 274 -24.27 3.54 2.94
CA ASN A 274 -23.37 3.04 3.97
C ASN A 274 -22.34 4.07 4.38
N ASP A 275 -21.72 3.89 5.55
CA ASP A 275 -20.50 4.63 5.87
C ASP A 275 -19.29 4.13 5.06
N TYR A 276 -18.40 5.06 4.75
CA TYR A 276 -17.22 4.86 3.91
C TYR A 276 -16.16 3.93 4.54
N GLU A 277 -15.89 4.07 5.84
CA GLU A 277 -14.74 3.44 6.50
C GLU A 277 -14.92 1.92 6.65
N ASN A 278 -16.15 1.49 6.95
CA ASN A 278 -16.46 0.06 7.08
C ASN A 278 -17.02 -0.55 5.78
N SER A 279 -17.04 0.20 4.68
CA SER A 279 -17.54 -0.26 3.38
C SER A 279 -16.94 -1.59 2.91
N SER A 280 -15.63 -1.81 3.07
CA SER A 280 -14.98 -3.07 2.67
C SER A 280 -15.49 -4.27 3.45
N TYR A 281 -15.79 -4.08 4.75
CA TYR A 281 -16.39 -5.13 5.57
C TYR A 281 -17.84 -5.41 5.16
N LEU A 282 -18.61 -4.36 4.88
CA LEU A 282 -19.98 -4.48 4.41
C LEU A 282 -20.04 -5.20 3.06
N GLN A 283 -19.18 -4.82 2.11
CA GLN A 283 -19.07 -5.43 0.79
C GLN A 283 -18.79 -6.94 0.90
N TRP A 284 -17.84 -7.33 1.77
CA TRP A 284 -17.55 -8.73 2.05
C TRP A 284 -18.73 -9.44 2.72
N SER A 285 -19.35 -8.81 3.72
CA SER A 285 -20.44 -9.39 4.49
C SER A 285 -21.71 -9.62 3.66
N PHE A 286 -21.92 -8.80 2.65
CA PHE A 286 -23.08 -8.84 1.76
C PHE A 286 -22.79 -9.55 0.43
N ALA A 287 -21.56 -10.02 0.20
CA ALA A 287 -21.13 -10.59 -1.08
C ALA A 287 -21.48 -9.68 -2.28
N GLY A 288 -21.42 -8.36 -2.07
CA GLY A 288 -21.77 -7.34 -3.06
C GLY A 288 -23.27 -7.08 -3.29
N GLN A 289 -24.17 -7.62 -2.46
CA GLN A 289 -25.61 -7.36 -2.55
C GLN A 289 -26.26 -7.07 -1.19
N PRO A 290 -26.88 -5.88 -0.98
CA PRO A 290 -27.10 -4.83 -1.97
C PRO A 290 -25.82 -4.08 -2.35
N PRO A 291 -25.80 -3.37 -3.49
CA PRO A 291 -24.69 -2.50 -3.84
C PRO A 291 -24.55 -1.40 -2.78
N LEU A 292 -23.31 -1.12 -2.40
CA LEU A 292 -22.97 -0.02 -1.51
C LEU A 292 -22.97 1.30 -2.29
N PHE A 293 -23.33 2.39 -1.62
CA PHE A 293 -23.25 3.74 -2.19
C PHE A 293 -21.79 4.15 -2.43
N ILE A 294 -20.90 3.80 -1.50
CA ILE A 294 -19.49 4.22 -1.53
C ILE A 294 -18.57 3.16 -0.93
N ASP A 295 -17.33 3.07 -1.41
CA ASP A 295 -16.36 2.09 -0.93
C ASP A 295 -14.90 2.58 -0.91
N LEU A 296 -14.02 1.82 -0.22
CA LEU A 296 -12.59 2.13 -0.15
C LEU A 296 -11.84 1.96 -1.49
N LEU A 297 -12.47 1.39 -2.54
CA LEU A 297 -11.82 1.24 -3.85
C LEU A 297 -11.82 2.57 -4.60
N ASN A 298 -12.79 3.45 -4.35
CA ASN A 298 -12.95 4.75 -5.01
C ASN A 298 -12.82 4.69 -6.54
N ALA A 299 -13.38 3.63 -7.15
CA ALA A 299 -13.33 3.40 -8.59
C ALA A 299 -14.49 4.11 -9.33
N TYR A 300 -14.85 5.32 -8.88
CA TYR A 300 -15.95 6.14 -9.39
C TYR A 300 -15.53 7.63 -9.43
N PRO A 301 -16.29 8.51 -10.10
CA PRO A 301 -15.94 9.93 -10.20
C PRO A 301 -15.81 10.59 -8.81
N ASP A 302 -14.85 11.52 -8.69
CA ASP A 302 -14.61 12.29 -7.45
C ASP A 302 -15.87 12.96 -6.90
N GLN A 303 -16.83 13.29 -7.78
CA GLN A 303 -18.11 13.89 -7.42
C GLN A 303 -18.92 13.04 -6.43
N VAL A 304 -18.90 11.71 -6.55
CA VAL A 304 -19.63 10.81 -5.65
C VAL A 304 -19.14 10.96 -4.21
N GLN A 305 -17.83 11.13 -4.04
CA GLN A 305 -17.24 11.34 -2.71
C GLN A 305 -17.57 12.73 -2.16
N VAL A 306 -17.61 13.76 -3.00
CA VAL A 306 -18.04 15.11 -2.59
C VAL A 306 -19.50 15.08 -2.15
N ASP A 307 -20.36 14.40 -2.91
CA ASP A 307 -21.78 14.23 -2.59
C ASP A 307 -21.97 13.46 -1.28
N TYR A 308 -21.21 12.37 -1.08
CA TYR A 308 -21.18 11.64 0.18
C TYR A 308 -20.75 12.53 1.36
N GLN A 309 -19.71 13.34 1.19
CA GLN A 309 -19.24 14.27 2.24
C GLN A 309 -20.32 15.28 2.61
N ASP A 310 -21.02 15.83 1.63
CA ASP A 310 -22.18 16.71 1.84
C ASP A 310 -23.31 15.99 2.58
N MET A 311 -23.65 14.75 2.19
CA MET A 311 -24.67 13.92 2.84
C MET A 311 -24.34 13.65 4.32
N VAL A 312 -23.13 13.16 4.63
CA VAL A 312 -22.77 12.80 6.01
C VAL A 312 -22.57 14.01 6.92
N ALA A 313 -22.22 15.15 6.35
CA ALA A 313 -22.19 16.43 7.07
C ALA A 313 -23.58 17.07 7.20
N ALA A 314 -24.63 16.47 6.61
CA ALA A 314 -26.00 16.98 6.58
C ALA A 314 -26.09 18.45 6.10
N THR A 315 -25.27 18.83 5.12
CA THR A 315 -25.32 20.17 4.53
C THR A 315 -26.67 20.38 3.82
N PRO A 316 -27.10 21.63 3.51
CA PRO A 316 -28.31 21.86 2.72
C PRO A 316 -28.33 21.04 1.43
N ARG A 317 -27.21 21.05 0.69
CA ARG A 317 -27.02 20.21 -0.50
C ARG A 317 -27.07 18.73 -0.18
N GLY A 318 -26.36 18.27 0.86
CA GLY A 318 -26.36 16.86 1.27
C GLY A 318 -27.75 16.30 1.55
N ARG A 319 -28.62 17.10 2.17
CA ARG A 319 -30.00 16.71 2.45
C ARG A 319 -30.83 16.56 1.17
N GLU A 320 -30.67 17.47 0.21
CA GLU A 320 -31.30 17.35 -1.11
C GLU A 320 -30.78 16.12 -1.87
N LEU A 321 -29.48 15.82 -1.74
CA LEU A 321 -28.85 14.67 -2.38
C LEU A 321 -29.42 13.33 -1.88
N LEU A 322 -29.84 13.22 -0.63
CA LEU A 322 -30.49 12.00 -0.11
C LEU A 322 -31.78 11.66 -0.88
N ASP A 323 -32.46 12.67 -1.43
CA ASP A 323 -33.66 12.50 -2.26
C ASP A 323 -33.30 12.33 -3.75
N GLN A 324 -32.24 12.98 -4.24
CA GLN A 324 -31.77 12.85 -5.63
C GLN A 324 -31.16 11.48 -5.93
N TYR A 325 -30.51 10.85 -4.94
CA TYR A 325 -29.89 9.52 -5.04
C TYR A 325 -30.82 8.36 -4.68
N PRO A 326 -32.14 8.56 -4.81
CA PRO A 326 -33.22 7.93 -4.03
C PRO A 326 -32.74 6.98 -2.93
N VAL A 327 -32.16 7.53 -1.84
CA VAL A 327 -31.69 6.71 -0.72
C VAL A 327 -32.90 6.26 0.10
N ASP A 328 -33.03 4.95 0.28
CA ASP A 328 -34.15 4.32 1.00
C ASP A 328 -33.74 3.88 2.41
N GLU A 329 -32.46 3.50 2.56
CA GLU A 329 -31.90 2.99 3.81
C GLU A 329 -30.53 3.61 4.06
N ILE A 330 -30.24 3.91 5.32
CA ILE A 330 -28.96 4.47 5.74
C ILE A 330 -28.42 3.62 6.88
N PHE A 331 -27.23 3.05 6.70
CA PHE A 331 -26.53 2.31 7.74
C PHE A 331 -25.22 3.00 8.10
N LEU A 332 -25.16 3.48 9.35
CA LEU A 332 -23.96 4.11 9.91
C LEU A 332 -23.42 3.24 11.04
N THR A 333 -22.14 2.89 10.95
CA THR A 333 -21.43 2.15 12.01
C THR A 333 -20.73 3.10 13.00
N VAL A 334 -20.57 2.64 14.25
CA VAL A 334 -19.98 3.47 15.32
C VAL A 334 -18.51 3.19 15.62
N ASN A 335 -18.02 1.98 15.30
CA ASN A 335 -16.63 1.56 15.50
C ASN A 335 -15.84 1.78 14.21
N ARG A 336 -15.46 3.04 13.98
CA ARG A 336 -14.71 3.43 12.78
C ARG A 336 -13.79 4.61 13.05
N PRO A 337 -12.63 4.68 12.37
CA PRO A 337 -11.79 5.87 12.38
C PRO A 337 -12.49 7.03 11.62
N GLY A 338 -11.99 8.25 11.81
CA GLY A 338 -12.37 9.41 10.99
C GLY A 338 -13.35 10.41 11.63
N PRO A 339 -13.82 11.40 10.83
CA PRO A 339 -14.74 12.44 11.28
C PRO A 339 -16.09 11.87 11.71
N SER A 340 -16.76 12.48 12.68
CA SER A 340 -18.06 12.02 13.19
C SER A 340 -19.17 12.02 12.12
N LEU A 341 -20.05 10.99 12.11
CA LEU A 341 -21.30 10.99 11.31
C LEU A 341 -22.54 11.38 12.13
N ALA A 342 -22.35 11.85 13.37
CA ALA A 342 -23.42 12.36 14.19
C ALA A 342 -24.26 13.46 13.51
N PRO A 343 -23.71 14.37 12.67
CA PRO A 343 -24.52 15.35 11.97
C PRO A 343 -25.65 14.74 11.13
N LEU A 344 -25.34 13.67 10.37
CA LEU A 344 -26.35 12.94 9.61
C LEU A 344 -27.30 12.17 10.53
N GLY A 345 -26.79 11.43 11.52
CA GLY A 345 -27.64 10.68 12.45
C GLY A 345 -28.65 11.57 13.19
N ASP A 346 -28.21 12.72 13.68
CA ASP A 346 -29.05 13.70 14.38
C ASP A 346 -30.09 14.34 13.46
N TYR A 347 -29.75 14.58 12.18
CA TYR A 347 -30.70 15.03 11.18
C TYR A 347 -31.78 13.98 10.93
N LEU A 348 -31.39 12.72 10.74
CA LEU A 348 -32.33 11.61 10.45
C LEU A 348 -33.29 11.37 11.61
N ASP A 349 -32.81 11.46 12.86
CA ASP A 349 -33.66 11.31 14.05
C ASP A 349 -34.72 12.41 14.20
N ARG A 350 -34.44 13.62 13.68
CA ARG A 350 -35.36 14.76 13.71
C ARG A 350 -36.23 14.88 12.47
N SER A 351 -35.87 14.19 11.39
CA SER A 351 -36.57 14.28 10.11
C SER A 351 -37.86 13.44 10.13
N PRO A 352 -39.02 14.02 9.78
CA PRO A 352 -40.28 13.27 9.75
C PRO A 352 -40.31 12.18 8.68
N GLY A 353 -39.44 12.28 7.66
CA GLY A 353 -39.36 11.31 6.56
C GLY A 353 -38.54 10.06 6.88
N TRP A 354 -37.89 9.99 8.03
CA TRP A 354 -37.02 8.88 8.42
C TRP A 354 -37.46 8.26 9.74
N ALA A 355 -37.10 7.00 9.96
CA ALA A 355 -37.28 6.31 11.22
C ALA A 355 -36.18 5.28 11.43
N ARG A 356 -35.83 5.01 12.69
CA ARG A 356 -34.88 3.95 13.03
C ARG A 356 -35.57 2.59 12.89
N ALA A 357 -34.97 1.70 12.11
CA ALA A 357 -35.35 0.30 12.04
C ALA A 357 -34.50 -0.58 12.98
N TYR A 358 -33.26 -0.15 13.23
CA TYR A 358 -32.31 -0.83 14.11
C TYR A 358 -31.45 0.18 14.87
N ALA A 359 -31.15 -0.09 16.13
CA ALA A 359 -30.14 0.65 16.89
C ALA A 359 -29.40 -0.27 17.86
N GLY A 360 -28.08 -0.34 17.72
CA GLY A 360 -27.18 -1.14 18.56
C GLY A 360 -25.90 -0.39 18.93
N PHE A 361 -24.99 -1.09 19.62
CA PHE A 361 -23.65 -0.58 19.95
C PHE A 361 -22.65 -0.74 18.79
N ASP A 362 -23.08 -1.29 17.67
CA ASP A 362 -22.32 -1.51 16.44
C ASP A 362 -22.72 -0.55 15.31
N GLY A 363 -23.95 -0.03 15.34
CA GLY A 363 -24.43 0.97 14.42
C GLY A 363 -25.93 1.24 14.54
N VAL A 364 -26.44 2.07 13.63
CA VAL A 364 -27.86 2.44 13.55
C VAL A 364 -28.29 2.39 12.09
N ILE A 365 -29.49 1.85 11.86
CA ILE A 365 -30.10 1.79 10.52
C ILE A 365 -31.36 2.63 10.55
N TRP A 366 -31.41 3.59 9.62
CA TRP A 366 -32.61 4.37 9.33
C TRP A 366 -33.21 3.91 8.02
N VAL A 367 -34.53 3.87 8.00
CA VAL A 367 -35.34 3.59 6.81
C VAL A 367 -36.21 4.79 6.52
N ARG A 368 -36.48 5.04 5.25
CA ARG A 368 -37.41 6.07 4.83
C ARG A 368 -38.82 5.66 5.23
N ARG A 369 -39.68 6.62 5.59
CA ARG A 369 -41.09 6.34 5.92
C ARG A 369 -41.91 6.14 4.66
N THR A 370 -41.74 4.98 4.04
CA THR A 370 -42.55 4.51 2.93
C THR A 370 -43.50 3.39 3.41
N PRO A 371 -44.61 3.13 2.69
CA PRO A 371 -45.49 2.00 3.00
C PRO A 371 -44.74 0.66 3.00
N ASP A 372 -43.79 0.48 2.08
CA ASP A 372 -43.05 -0.77 1.92
C ASP A 372 -42.10 -1.04 3.10
N GLN A 373 -41.58 0.00 3.74
CA GLN A 373 -40.70 -0.08 4.91
C GLN A 373 -41.44 0.07 6.25
N GLU A 374 -42.77 0.26 6.24
CA GLU A 374 -43.59 0.40 7.45
C GLU A 374 -43.35 -0.67 8.51
N PRO A 375 -43.25 -1.98 8.17
CA PRO A 375 -43.01 -3.01 9.17
C PRO A 375 -41.70 -2.80 9.96
N LEU A 376 -40.66 -2.27 9.31
CA LEU A 376 -39.33 -2.13 9.88
C LEU A 376 -39.27 -1.03 10.96
N TRP A 377 -40.02 0.06 10.79
CA TRP A 377 -40.04 1.15 11.77
C TRP A 377 -41.22 1.12 12.74
N ARG A 378 -42.28 0.35 12.45
CA ARG A 378 -43.34 0.02 13.42
C ARG A 378 -42.89 -0.99 14.46
N HIS A 379 -42.02 -1.92 14.08
CA HIS A 379 -41.45 -2.94 14.97
C HIS A 379 -39.92 -2.93 14.93
N PRO A 380 -39.29 -1.81 15.37
CA PRO A 380 -37.85 -1.66 15.23
C PRO A 380 -37.09 -2.52 16.25
N GLU A 381 -35.93 -3.02 15.85
CA GLU A 381 -35.01 -3.75 16.72
C GLU A 381 -34.07 -2.77 17.47
N LEU A 382 -34.62 -2.06 18.45
CA LEU A 382 -33.86 -1.09 19.25
C LEU A 382 -33.28 -1.76 20.50
N ARG A 383 -31.95 -1.96 20.51
CA ARG A 383 -31.21 -2.40 21.71
C ARG A 383 -30.79 -1.24 22.61
N THR A 384 -30.95 -0.01 22.13
CA THR A 384 -30.57 1.22 22.81
C THR A 384 -31.43 2.40 22.34
N SER A 385 -31.67 3.36 23.22
CA SER A 385 -32.35 4.63 22.92
C SER A 385 -31.36 5.79 22.69
N LYS A 386 -30.05 5.54 22.81
CA LYS A 386 -29.02 6.57 22.65
C LYS A 386 -29.02 7.17 21.24
N THR A 387 -28.59 8.42 21.12
CA THR A 387 -28.36 9.05 19.82
C THR A 387 -27.15 8.44 19.12
N PHE A 388 -27.04 8.59 17.79
CA PHE A 388 -25.87 8.10 17.07
C PHE A 388 -24.58 8.71 17.61
N GLY A 389 -24.55 10.03 17.86
CA GLY A 389 -23.37 10.69 18.43
C GLY A 389 -22.97 10.16 19.81
N GLN A 390 -23.93 9.79 20.66
CA GLN A 390 -23.64 9.13 21.93
C GLN A 390 -23.06 7.72 21.73
N LEU A 391 -23.57 6.97 20.76
CA LEU A 391 -23.05 5.63 20.44
C LEU A 391 -21.65 5.69 19.84
N GLU A 392 -21.38 6.66 18.97
CA GLU A 392 -20.05 6.89 18.38
C GLU A 392 -19.02 7.25 19.45
N LEU A 393 -19.39 8.06 20.45
CA LEU A 393 -18.52 8.36 21.59
C LEU A 393 -18.22 7.12 22.42
N ILE A 394 -19.21 6.24 22.63
CA ILE A 394 -19.05 4.98 23.36
C ILE A 394 -18.18 4.00 22.58
N GLY A 395 -18.41 3.85 21.27
CA GLY A 395 -17.61 2.98 20.40
C GLY A 395 -16.13 3.32 20.45
N ARG A 396 -15.80 4.62 20.38
CA ARG A 396 -14.42 5.12 20.47
C ARG A 396 -13.72 4.86 21.81
N LEU A 397 -14.45 4.54 22.88
CA LEU A 397 -13.87 4.21 24.19
C LEU A 397 -13.64 2.70 24.37
N HIS A 398 -14.22 1.88 23.48
CA HIS A 398 -14.17 0.42 23.57
C HIS A 398 -13.24 -0.24 22.53
N ASP A 399 -12.81 0.50 21.51
CA ASP A 399 -11.65 0.18 20.64
C ASP A 399 -10.35 0.71 21.26
#